data_AF-A0A9N8VBI1-F1
#
_entry.id   AF-A0A9N8VBI1-F1
#
_cell.length_a   1.000
_cell.length_b   1.000
_cell.length_c   1.000
_cell.angle_alpha   90.00
_cell.angle_beta   90.00
_cell.angle_gamma   90.00
#
_symmetry.space_group_name_H-M   'P 1'
#
loop_
_entity.id
_entity.type
_entity.pdbx_description
1 polymer ?
#
loop_
_entity_poly.entity_id
_entity_poly.type
_entity_poly.pdbx_seq_one_letter_code
_entity_poly.pdbx_strand_id
1 'polypeptide(L)'
;MTASKPKTASQFVSNNDSLRRTQNNTMTKRPRGPINKRACQRCRSGKIKCDGDAEHNKSCSNCDPESCIFDTSPRKNKQVEHLKQRLGHLEEQLESIVQGVNDQLTIQELKIEILSLLIDLKELFDGSENVFRELKKLTMQGNCVQQLLIFIRELLQRISKEQDRIHEIIDSLRKVILCAEEVNKDPSSLSQLQAMPLNIVKM
;
A
#
# COMPACT_ATOMS: atom_id res chain seq x y z
N MET A 1 -27.23 18.60 -5.25
CA MET A 1 -27.41 20.05 -5.04
C MET A 1 -26.03 20.69 -4.97
N THR A 2 -25.66 21.42 -6.02
CA THR A 2 -24.38 22.12 -6.18
C THR A 2 -24.61 23.62 -5.99
N ALA A 3 -23.74 24.29 -5.24
CA ALA A 3 -23.79 25.75 -5.06
C ALA A 3 -22.41 26.36 -5.33
N SER A 4 -22.26 26.86 -6.56
CA SER A 4 -21.22 27.79 -6.98
C SER A 4 -21.62 29.21 -6.58
N LYS A 5 -20.69 30.02 -6.05
CA LYS A 5 -20.89 31.46 -5.78
C LYS A 5 -20.04 32.34 -6.73
N PRO A 6 -20.48 33.57 -7.01
CA PRO A 6 -20.35 34.19 -8.34
C PRO A 6 -19.16 35.13 -8.50
N LYS A 7 -18.71 35.27 -9.76
CA LYS A 7 -17.80 36.30 -10.25
C LYS A 7 -18.56 37.62 -10.39
N THR A 8 -18.08 38.68 -9.73
CA THR A 8 -18.45 40.05 -10.05
C THR A 8 -17.60 40.56 -11.21
N ALA A 9 -18.29 40.89 -12.30
CA ALA A 9 -17.75 41.56 -13.47
C ALA A 9 -17.49 43.04 -13.17
N SER A 10 -16.43 43.60 -13.77
CA SER A 10 -16.33 45.05 -13.99
C SER A 10 -16.04 45.25 -15.48
N GLN A 11 -16.96 45.94 -16.14
CA GLN A 11 -16.98 46.29 -17.55
C GLN A 11 -16.66 47.80 -17.69
N PHE A 12 -15.72 48.11 -18.61
CA PHE A 12 -15.56 49.36 -19.41
C PHE A 12 -15.36 50.70 -18.65
N VAL A 13 -14.65 51.76 -19.11
CA VAL A 13 -14.35 52.35 -20.43
C VAL A 13 -13.04 53.18 -20.36
N SER A 14 -12.33 53.32 -21.50
CA SER A 14 -11.18 54.18 -21.82
C SER A 14 -11.39 55.70 -21.69
N ASN A 15 -10.32 56.48 -21.42
CA ASN A 15 -9.76 57.48 -22.37
C ASN A 15 -8.58 58.31 -21.80
N ASN A 16 -7.51 58.33 -22.60
CA ASN A 16 -6.61 59.40 -23.02
C ASN A 16 -6.19 60.60 -22.13
N ASP A 17 -4.86 60.78 -22.15
CA ASP A 17 -4.06 62.00 -22.38
C ASP A 17 -3.62 62.97 -21.25
N SER A 18 -2.35 63.35 -21.40
CA SER A 18 -1.72 64.64 -21.06
C SER A 18 -1.31 64.99 -19.60
N LEU A 19 0.01 64.93 -19.39
CA LEU A 19 0.90 65.93 -18.75
C LEU A 19 0.31 66.89 -17.69
N ARG A 20 0.72 66.77 -16.41
CA ARG A 20 1.48 67.81 -15.65
C ARG A 20 1.55 67.57 -14.14
N ARG A 21 2.72 67.96 -13.61
CA ARG A 21 2.99 68.55 -12.29
C ARG A 21 2.94 67.66 -11.03
N THR A 22 4.15 67.38 -10.55
CA THR A 22 4.60 67.63 -9.18
C THR A 22 3.51 68.07 -8.20
N GLN A 23 3.11 67.14 -7.33
CA GLN A 23 2.53 67.47 -6.04
C GLN A 23 3.25 66.67 -4.95
N ASN A 24 3.87 67.42 -4.04
CA ASN A 24 4.24 66.97 -2.71
C ASN A 24 2.99 66.39 -2.05
N ASN A 25 2.88 65.07 -2.00
CA ASN A 25 1.80 64.39 -1.32
C ASN A 25 2.30 63.93 0.04
N THR A 26 1.82 64.62 1.08
CA THR A 26 1.80 64.14 2.46
C THR A 26 1.16 62.76 2.49
N MET A 27 2.02 61.74 2.51
CA MET A 27 1.64 60.33 2.46
C MET A 27 0.80 59.98 3.69
N THR A 28 -0.52 59.96 3.52
CA THR A 28 -1.41 59.16 4.35
C THR A 28 -0.91 57.72 4.29
N LYS A 29 -0.31 57.25 5.40
CA LYS A 29 0.24 55.90 5.51
C LYS A 29 -0.91 54.90 5.40
N ARG A 30 -1.20 54.45 4.18
CA ARG A 30 -2.04 53.27 3.95
C ARG A 30 -1.44 52.11 4.76
N PRO A 31 -2.25 51.32 5.49
CA PRO A 31 -1.75 50.15 6.18
C PRO A 31 -1.07 49.25 5.14
N ARG A 32 0.23 49.01 5.33
CA ARG A 32 1.02 48.21 4.38
C ARG A 32 0.53 46.77 4.48
N GLY A 33 0.13 46.19 3.34
CA GLY A 33 -0.27 44.80 3.25
C GLY A 33 0.84 43.83 3.68
N PRO A 34 0.51 42.55 3.90
CA PRO A 34 1.48 41.54 4.32
C PRO A 34 2.69 41.47 3.36
N ILE A 35 3.90 41.43 3.91
CA ILE A 35 5.15 41.35 3.14
C ILE A 35 5.15 40.05 2.34
N ASN A 36 5.50 40.14 1.05
CA ASN A 36 5.61 38.96 0.18
C ASN A 36 6.59 37.94 0.78
N LYS A 37 6.14 36.70 0.97
CA LYS A 37 6.95 35.60 1.53
C LYS A 37 8.18 35.26 0.69
N ARG A 38 8.24 35.72 -0.57
CA ARG A 38 9.36 35.58 -1.50
C ARG A 38 10.34 36.77 -1.51
N ALA A 39 10.14 37.78 -0.66
CA ALA A 39 11.08 38.90 -0.55
C ALA A 39 12.48 38.43 -0.13
N CYS A 40 13.55 39.13 -0.52
CA CYS A 40 14.88 38.86 0.02
C CYS A 40 14.94 39.15 1.53
N GLN A 41 15.93 38.60 2.22
CA GLN A 41 16.06 38.73 3.68
C GLN A 41 16.12 40.18 4.14
N ARG A 42 16.87 41.04 3.43
CA ARG A 42 16.98 42.48 3.73
C ARG A 42 15.63 43.20 3.61
N CYS A 43 14.86 42.93 2.55
CA CYS A 43 13.55 43.54 2.38
C CYS A 43 12.52 43.06 3.41
N ARG A 44 12.59 41.78 3.84
CA ARG A 44 11.75 41.26 4.94
C ARG A 44 12.06 41.97 6.25
N SER A 45 13.34 42.04 6.63
CA SER A 45 13.79 42.69 7.87
C SER A 45 13.46 44.19 7.87
N GLY A 46 13.70 44.86 6.74
CA GLY A 46 13.39 46.28 6.56
C GLY A 46 11.90 46.61 6.38
N LYS A 47 11.05 45.58 6.26
CA LYS A 47 9.60 45.72 5.97
C LYS A 47 9.32 46.67 4.78
N ILE A 48 10.13 46.52 3.74
CA ILE A 48 10.03 47.27 2.48
C ILE A 48 9.59 46.36 1.34
N LYS A 49 9.09 46.96 0.25
CA LYS A 49 8.67 46.21 -0.94
C LYS A 49 9.89 45.59 -1.60
N CYS A 50 9.84 44.28 -1.88
CA CYS A 50 10.85 43.58 -2.66
C CYS A 50 10.30 43.30 -4.06
N ASP A 51 11.04 43.71 -5.08
CA ASP A 51 10.78 43.47 -6.50
C ASP A 51 11.73 42.42 -7.11
N GLY A 52 12.62 41.84 -6.30
CA GLY A 52 13.51 40.76 -6.73
C GLY A 52 12.79 39.44 -7.01
N ASP A 53 13.44 38.59 -7.80
CA ASP A 53 12.92 37.31 -8.26
C ASP A 53 13.78 36.15 -7.74
N ALA A 54 13.24 35.44 -6.75
CA ALA A 54 13.89 34.30 -6.12
C ALA A 54 14.01 33.07 -7.04
N GLU A 55 13.13 32.91 -8.05
CA GLU A 55 13.16 31.73 -8.94
C GLU A 55 14.28 31.86 -9.99
N HIS A 56 14.57 33.09 -10.42
CA HIS A 56 15.60 33.39 -11.42
C HIS A 56 16.86 34.03 -10.81
N ASN A 57 17.02 34.01 -9.49
CA ASN A 57 18.13 34.64 -8.75
C ASN A 57 18.38 36.11 -9.16
N LYS A 58 17.32 36.88 -9.43
CA LYS A 58 17.45 38.30 -9.74
C LYS A 58 17.35 39.12 -8.46
N SER A 59 18.40 39.89 -8.21
CA SER A 59 18.47 40.76 -7.05
C SER A 59 17.43 41.90 -7.15
N CYS A 60 16.86 42.27 -6.01
CA CYS A 60 15.88 43.35 -5.93
C CYS A 60 16.55 44.73 -6.02
N SER A 61 15.82 45.77 -6.41
CA SER A 61 16.35 47.14 -6.52
C SER A 61 16.86 47.75 -5.22
N ASN A 62 16.50 47.17 -4.07
CA ASN A 62 16.93 47.61 -2.74
C ASN A 62 18.21 46.93 -2.22
N CYS A 63 18.81 46.03 -2.99
CA CYS A 63 19.99 45.26 -2.59
C CYS A 63 21.02 45.25 -3.70
N ASP A 64 22.30 45.30 -3.32
CA ASP A 64 23.38 44.99 -4.26
C ASP A 64 23.27 43.52 -4.69
N PRO A 65 23.62 43.17 -5.94
CA PRO A 65 23.45 41.82 -6.46
C PRO A 65 24.01 40.72 -5.55
N GLU A 66 25.21 40.96 -5.00
CA GLU A 66 25.93 40.04 -4.12
C GLU A 66 25.33 39.92 -2.70
N SER A 67 24.51 40.89 -2.28
CA SER A 67 23.91 40.94 -0.94
C SER A 67 22.44 40.53 -0.91
N CYS A 68 21.83 40.30 -2.07
CA CYS A 68 20.40 40.01 -2.19
C CYS A 68 20.08 38.53 -1.98
N ILE A 69 20.08 38.11 -0.72
CA ILE A 69 19.87 36.71 -0.35
C ILE A 69 18.37 36.41 -0.20
N PHE A 70 17.89 35.38 -0.91
CA PHE A 70 16.54 34.84 -0.76
C PHE A 70 16.56 33.60 0.15
N ASP A 71 15.49 33.41 0.92
CA ASP A 71 15.29 32.20 1.74
C ASP A 71 15.01 31.00 0.82
N THR A 72 16.03 30.20 0.53
CA THR A 72 15.96 28.98 -0.28
C THR A 72 15.66 27.73 0.53
N SER A 73 15.48 27.86 1.86
CA SER A 73 15.20 26.72 2.72
C SER A 73 13.92 26.03 2.23
N PRO A 74 13.97 24.74 1.86
CA PRO A 74 12.76 23.96 1.68
C PRO A 74 12.07 24.00 3.03
N ARG A 75 11.03 24.83 3.17
CA ARG A 75 10.26 24.90 4.40
C ARG A 75 9.70 23.50 4.60
N LYS A 76 10.30 22.72 5.52
CA LYS A 76 9.81 21.41 5.94
C LYS A 76 8.38 21.62 6.39
N ASN A 77 7.44 21.36 5.48
CA ASN A 77 6.04 21.50 5.77
C ASN A 77 5.70 20.28 6.61
N LYS A 78 5.73 20.44 7.95
CA LYS A 78 5.46 19.35 8.90
C LYS A 78 4.17 18.60 8.57
N GLN A 79 3.18 19.30 7.99
CA GLN A 79 1.94 18.69 7.51
C GLN A 79 2.20 17.73 6.33
N VAL A 80 3.04 18.10 5.37
CA VAL A 80 3.39 17.24 4.23
C VAL A 80 4.17 16.01 4.70
N GLU A 81 5.14 16.16 5.61
CA GLU A 81 5.90 15.03 6.13
C GLU A 81 5.04 14.07 6.96
N HIS A 82 4.14 14.60 7.79
CA HIS A 82 3.16 13.78 8.51
C HIS A 82 2.20 13.06 7.56
N LEU A 83 1.77 13.72 6.48
CA LEU A 83 0.94 13.09 5.45
C LEU A 83 1.70 11.96 4.72
N LYS A 84 2.98 12.15 4.40
CA LYS A 84 3.81 11.09 3.80
C LYS A 84 3.95 9.88 4.71
N GLN A 85 4.21 10.10 6.01
CA GLN A 85 4.29 9.00 6.99
C GLN A 85 2.98 8.24 7.09
N ARG A 86 1.86 8.95 7.16
CA ARG A 86 0.53 8.32 7.21
C ARG A 86 0.22 7.56 5.92
N LEU A 87 0.61 8.10 4.76
CA LEU A 87 0.43 7.41 3.48
C LEU A 87 1.25 6.12 3.44
N GLY A 88 2.52 6.15 3.82
CA GLY A 88 3.37 4.95 3.86
C GLY A 88 2.81 3.88 4.80
N HIS A 89 2.31 4.26 5.97
CA HIS A 89 1.66 3.30 6.87
C HIS A 89 0.40 2.67 6.25
N LEU A 90 -0.40 3.45 5.52
CA LEU A 90 -1.58 2.93 4.82
C LEU A 90 -1.20 2.01 3.66
N GLU A 91 -0.11 2.30 2.96
CA GLU A 91 0.42 1.44 1.89
C GLU A 91 0.89 0.09 2.46
N GLU A 92 1.64 0.09 3.57
CA GLU A 92 2.05 -1.13 4.27
C GLU A 92 0.85 -1.96 4.77
N GLN A 93 -0.16 -1.30 5.34
CA GLN A 93 -1.40 -1.97 5.76
C GLN A 93 -2.14 -2.58 4.58
N LEU A 94 -2.23 -1.86 3.47
CA LEU A 94 -2.89 -2.34 2.26
C LEU A 94 -2.16 -3.54 1.68
N GLU A 95 -0.83 -3.50 1.61
CA GLU A 95 0.01 -4.61 1.13
C GLU A 95 -0.19 -5.86 2.01
N SER A 96 -0.19 -5.69 3.33
CA SER A 96 -0.45 -6.80 4.27
C SER A 96 -1.84 -7.40 4.09
N ILE A 97 -2.88 -6.57 3.88
CA ILE A 97 -4.24 -7.05 3.63
C ILE A 97 -4.31 -7.80 2.30
N VAL A 98 -3.74 -7.25 1.22
CA VAL A 98 -3.73 -7.89 -0.10
C VAL A 98 -3.02 -9.23 -0.03
N GLN A 99 -1.88 -9.31 0.65
CA GLN A 99 -1.17 -10.57 0.84
C GLN A 99 -2.03 -11.58 1.61
N GLY A 100 -2.65 -11.17 2.72
CA GLY A 100 -3.52 -12.05 3.51
C GLY A 100 -4.73 -12.57 2.72
N VAL A 101 -5.31 -11.75 1.84
CA VAL A 101 -6.40 -12.18 0.94
C VAL A 101 -5.89 -13.17 -0.12
N ASN A 102 -4.73 -12.92 -0.71
CA ASN A 102 -4.13 -13.84 -1.69
C ASN A 102 -3.79 -15.20 -1.07
N ASP A 103 -3.27 -15.22 0.15
CA ASP A 103 -2.97 -16.46 0.88
C ASP A 103 -4.26 -17.25 1.14
N GLN A 104 -5.33 -16.57 1.56
CA GLN A 104 -6.64 -17.20 1.74
C GLN A 104 -7.21 -17.75 0.44
N LEU A 105 -7.10 -17.00 -0.66
CA LEU A 105 -7.56 -17.45 -1.98
C LEU A 105 -6.82 -18.71 -2.43
N THR A 106 -5.48 -18.71 -2.30
CA THR A 106 -4.62 -19.85 -2.62
C THR A 106 -5.03 -21.10 -1.82
N ILE A 107 -5.30 -20.94 -0.52
CA ILE A 107 -5.79 -22.04 0.33
C ILE A 107 -7.14 -22.57 -0.15
N GLN A 108 -8.05 -21.69 -0.58
CA GLN A 108 -9.37 -22.09 -1.09
C GLN A 108 -9.28 -22.83 -2.43
N GLU A 109 -8.46 -22.34 -3.37
CA GLU A 109 -8.20 -23.02 -4.64
C GLU A 109 -7.65 -24.42 -4.41
N LEU A 110 -6.68 -24.54 -3.50
CA LEU A 110 -6.09 -25.82 -3.12
C LEU A 110 -7.10 -26.79 -2.50
N LYS A 111 -8.00 -26.28 -1.64
CA LYS A 111 -9.09 -27.09 -1.06
C LYS A 111 -10.05 -27.59 -2.13
N ILE A 112 -10.42 -26.75 -3.08
CA ILE A 112 -11.31 -27.12 -4.19
C ILE A 112 -10.66 -28.22 -5.03
N GLU A 113 -9.38 -28.08 -5.37
CA GLU A 113 -8.65 -29.09 -6.13
C GLU A 113 -8.58 -30.43 -5.40
N ILE A 114 -8.24 -30.43 -4.10
CA ILE A 114 -8.21 -31.64 -3.27
C ILE A 114 -9.58 -32.30 -3.21
N LEU A 115 -10.66 -31.53 -3.02
CA LEU A 115 -12.02 -32.08 -2.97
C LEU A 115 -12.41 -32.69 -4.32
N SER A 116 -12.02 -32.08 -5.44
CA SER A 116 -12.21 -32.65 -6.77
C SER A 116 -11.47 -33.98 -6.91
N LEU A 117 -10.17 -34.02 -6.56
CA LEU A 117 -9.37 -35.24 -6.61
C LEU A 117 -9.96 -36.35 -5.73
N LEU A 118 -10.44 -36.02 -4.53
CA LEU A 118 -11.11 -36.99 -3.67
C LEU A 118 -12.34 -37.56 -4.37
N ILE A 119 -13.19 -36.73 -4.95
CA ILE A 119 -14.39 -37.21 -5.67
C ILE A 119 -14.00 -38.17 -6.80
N ASP A 120 -13.00 -37.81 -7.60
CA ASP A 120 -12.54 -38.62 -8.74
C ASP A 120 -11.93 -39.96 -8.30
N LEU A 121 -11.25 -39.97 -7.14
CA LEU A 121 -10.52 -41.15 -6.64
C LEU A 121 -11.33 -41.98 -5.65
N LYS A 122 -12.60 -41.66 -5.40
CA LYS A 122 -13.44 -42.27 -4.36
C LYS A 122 -13.38 -43.80 -4.34
N GLU A 123 -13.47 -44.43 -5.50
CA GLU A 123 -13.51 -45.90 -5.62
C GLU A 123 -12.15 -46.56 -5.32
N LEU A 124 -11.05 -45.81 -5.39
CA LEU A 124 -9.71 -46.31 -5.04
C LEU A 124 -9.45 -46.32 -3.52
N PHE A 125 -10.39 -45.80 -2.72
CA PHE A 125 -10.36 -45.86 -1.26
C PHE A 125 -11.19 -47.03 -0.69
N ASP A 126 -11.55 -48.02 -1.51
CA ASP A 126 -12.27 -49.21 -1.04
C ASP A 126 -11.49 -49.93 0.08
N GLY A 127 -12.16 -50.22 1.19
CA GLY A 127 -11.54 -50.74 2.42
C GLY A 127 -10.74 -49.72 3.24
N SER A 128 -10.75 -48.44 2.85
CA SER A 128 -10.11 -47.32 3.55
C SER A 128 -11.00 -46.06 3.60
N GLU A 129 -12.32 -46.25 3.69
CA GLU A 129 -13.34 -45.20 3.63
C GLU A 129 -13.22 -44.18 4.78
N ASN A 130 -12.66 -44.60 5.91
CA ASN A 130 -12.37 -43.70 7.03
C ASN A 130 -11.31 -42.65 6.65
N VAL A 131 -10.28 -43.03 5.89
CA VAL A 131 -9.23 -42.10 5.42
C VAL A 131 -9.86 -41.08 4.47
N PHE A 132 -10.69 -41.55 3.53
CA PHE A 132 -11.43 -40.67 2.62
C PHE A 132 -12.30 -39.65 3.37
N ARG A 133 -13.07 -40.11 4.36
CA ARG A 133 -13.98 -39.27 5.16
C ARG A 133 -13.22 -38.21 5.95
N GLU A 134 -12.14 -38.59 6.62
CA GLU A 134 -11.35 -37.65 7.41
C GLU A 134 -10.59 -36.66 6.52
N LEU A 135 -10.06 -37.06 5.36
CA LEU A 135 -9.47 -36.12 4.39
C LEU A 135 -10.48 -35.08 3.91
N LYS A 136 -11.71 -35.52 3.57
CA LYS A 136 -12.78 -34.61 3.16
C LYS A 136 -13.11 -33.62 4.27
N LYS A 137 -13.28 -34.11 5.51
CA LYS A 137 -13.56 -33.28 6.68
C LYS A 137 -12.45 -32.27 6.95
N LEU A 138 -11.20 -32.73 6.96
CA LEU A 138 -10.00 -31.91 7.18
C LEU A 138 -9.86 -30.82 6.13
N THR A 139 -10.14 -31.14 4.85
CA THR A 139 -10.10 -30.18 3.75
C THR A 139 -11.21 -29.13 3.88
N MET A 140 -12.42 -29.52 4.31
CA MET A 140 -13.56 -28.62 4.49
C MET A 140 -13.47 -27.72 5.73
N GLN A 141 -12.90 -28.21 6.84
CA GLN A 141 -12.97 -27.55 8.15
C GLN A 141 -12.14 -26.27 8.30
N GLY A 142 -11.50 -25.78 7.23
CA GLY A 142 -10.87 -24.45 7.26
C GLY A 142 -9.47 -24.42 7.88
N ASN A 143 -9.23 -25.24 8.91
CA ASN A 143 -8.10 -25.11 9.84
C ASN A 143 -6.83 -25.89 9.45
N CYS A 144 -6.82 -26.53 8.29
CA CYS A 144 -5.64 -27.22 7.82
C CYS A 144 -4.60 -26.23 7.28
N VAL A 145 -3.35 -26.44 7.68
CA VAL A 145 -2.19 -25.65 7.29
C VAL A 145 -1.90 -25.87 5.81
N GLN A 146 -1.55 -24.80 5.08
CA GLN A 146 -1.35 -24.85 3.63
C GLN A 146 -0.36 -25.96 3.21
N GLN A 147 0.74 -26.14 3.93
CA GLN A 147 1.74 -27.17 3.65
C GLN A 147 1.14 -28.58 3.70
N LEU A 148 0.25 -28.86 4.67
CA LEU A 148 -0.41 -30.16 4.78
C LEU A 148 -1.40 -30.38 3.62
N LEU A 149 -2.11 -29.33 3.20
CA LEU A 149 -2.98 -29.39 2.02
C LEU A 149 -2.16 -29.69 0.74
N ILE A 150 -0.97 -29.08 0.58
CA ILE A 150 -0.07 -29.38 -0.54
C ILE A 150 0.33 -30.86 -0.52
N PHE A 151 0.72 -31.39 0.64
CA PHE A 151 1.05 -32.82 0.76
C PHE A 151 -0.12 -33.73 0.43
N ILE A 152 -1.34 -33.40 0.89
CA ILE A 152 -2.54 -34.17 0.57
C ILE A 152 -2.76 -34.18 -0.95
N ARG A 153 -2.71 -33.02 -1.60
CA ARG A 153 -2.87 -32.90 -3.06
C ARG A 153 -1.87 -33.78 -3.80
N GLU A 154 -0.59 -33.70 -3.47
CA GLU A 154 0.46 -34.47 -4.14
C GLU A 154 0.27 -35.98 -3.97
N LEU A 155 -0.07 -36.43 -2.76
CA LEU A 155 -0.35 -37.85 -2.50
C LEU A 155 -1.59 -38.31 -3.27
N LEU A 156 -2.66 -37.52 -3.32
CA LEU A 156 -3.84 -37.86 -4.12
C LEU A 156 -3.52 -37.95 -5.62
N GLN A 157 -2.73 -37.02 -6.16
CA GLN A 157 -2.29 -37.10 -7.56
C GLN A 157 -1.44 -38.33 -7.85
N ARG A 158 -0.67 -38.84 -6.87
CA ARG A 158 0.09 -40.08 -7.01
C ARG A 158 -0.80 -41.32 -7.04
N ILE A 159 -1.92 -41.35 -6.32
CA ILE A 159 -2.88 -42.46 -6.38
C ILE A 159 -3.32 -42.70 -7.83
N SER A 160 -3.56 -41.64 -8.60
CA SER A 160 -3.94 -41.75 -10.02
C SER A 160 -2.83 -42.30 -10.93
N LYS A 161 -1.56 -42.18 -10.52
CA LYS A 161 -0.38 -42.52 -11.33
C LYS A 161 0.25 -43.86 -10.95
N GLU A 162 0.16 -44.25 -9.68
CA GLU A 162 0.87 -45.39 -9.09
C GLU A 162 -0.12 -46.41 -8.51
N GLN A 163 -0.85 -47.12 -9.38
CA GLN A 163 -1.90 -48.06 -8.97
C GLN A 163 -1.39 -49.19 -8.06
N ASP A 164 -0.15 -49.64 -8.25
CA ASP A 164 0.45 -50.72 -7.46
C ASP A 164 0.81 -50.30 -6.03
N ARG A 165 0.81 -48.99 -5.73
CA ARG A 165 1.21 -48.42 -4.43
C ARG A 165 0.08 -47.68 -3.72
N ILE A 166 -1.16 -47.86 -4.16
CA ILE A 166 -2.32 -47.18 -3.58
C ILE A 166 -2.37 -47.36 -2.07
N HIS A 167 -2.14 -48.58 -1.56
CA HIS A 167 -2.14 -48.84 -0.11
C HIS A 167 -1.06 -48.06 0.65
N GLU A 168 0.17 -48.00 0.13
CA GLU A 168 1.26 -47.23 0.75
C GLU A 168 0.98 -45.71 0.75
N ILE A 169 0.36 -45.22 -0.32
CA ILE A 169 -0.03 -43.82 -0.46
C ILE A 169 -1.18 -43.49 0.51
N ILE A 170 -2.16 -44.38 0.64
CA ILE A 170 -3.26 -44.25 1.61
C ILE A 170 -2.73 -44.25 3.05
N ASP A 171 -1.76 -45.11 3.37
CA ASP A 171 -1.12 -45.10 4.69
C ASP A 171 -0.34 -43.80 4.94
N SER A 172 0.27 -43.22 3.90
CA SER A 172 0.91 -41.91 3.99
C SER A 172 -0.11 -40.80 4.24
N LEU A 173 -1.25 -40.81 3.54
CA LEU A 173 -2.36 -39.90 3.78
C LEU A 173 -2.90 -40.03 5.22
N ARG A 174 -3.01 -41.26 5.74
CA ARG A 174 -3.40 -41.51 7.14
C ARG A 174 -2.44 -40.84 8.13
N LYS A 175 -1.13 -40.89 7.89
CA LYS A 175 -0.13 -40.19 8.73
C LYS A 175 -0.29 -38.67 8.65
N VAL A 176 -0.61 -38.12 7.48
CA VAL A 176 -0.87 -36.68 7.31
C VAL A 176 -2.10 -36.24 8.11
N ILE A 177 -3.16 -37.04 8.13
CA ILE A 177 -4.36 -36.79 8.95
C ILE A 177 -3.99 -36.72 10.43
N LEU A 178 -3.23 -37.71 10.94
CA LEU A 178 -2.79 -37.73 12.33
C LEU A 178 -1.97 -36.48 12.69
N CYS A 179 -1.04 -36.08 11.82
CA CYS A 179 -0.26 -34.86 12.01
C CYS A 179 -1.16 -33.60 12.05
N ALA A 180 -2.16 -33.52 11.17
CA ALA A 180 -3.09 -32.40 11.18
C ALA A 180 -3.95 -32.35 12.46
N GLU A 181 -4.34 -33.49 13.01
CA GLU A 181 -5.04 -33.56 14.29
C GLU A 181 -4.17 -33.09 15.46
N GLU A 182 -2.88 -33.44 15.47
CA GLU A 182 -1.93 -32.98 16.49
C GLU A 182 -1.73 -31.46 16.42
N VAL A 183 -1.56 -30.92 15.21
CA VAL A 183 -1.44 -29.48 14.98
C VAL A 183 -2.70 -28.72 15.44
N ASN A 184 -3.88 -29.30 15.24
CA ASN A 184 -5.13 -28.70 15.73
C ASN A 184 -5.26 -28.72 17.26
N LYS A 185 -4.63 -29.69 17.95
CA LYS A 185 -4.63 -29.78 19.41
C LYS A 185 -3.60 -28.85 20.05
N ASP A 186 -2.45 -28.67 19.40
CA ASP A 186 -1.40 -27.76 19.86
C ASP A 186 -0.88 -26.88 18.70
N PRO A 187 -1.43 -25.66 18.53
CA PRO A 187 -1.01 -24.73 17.49
C PRO A 187 0.45 -24.29 17.60
N SER A 188 1.10 -24.49 18.76
CA SER A 188 2.49 -24.10 19.01
C SER A 188 3.49 -24.94 18.20
N SER A 189 3.11 -26.17 17.87
CA SER A 189 3.88 -27.12 17.06
C SER A 189 4.09 -26.68 15.60
N LEU A 190 3.31 -25.69 15.13
CA LEU A 190 3.39 -25.11 13.78
C LEU A 190 4.68 -24.36 13.45
N SER A 191 5.34 -23.84 14.47
CA SER A 191 6.56 -23.04 14.32
C SER A 191 7.69 -23.81 13.63
N GLN A 192 7.65 -25.15 13.66
CA GLN A 192 8.65 -26.02 13.03
C GLN A 192 8.32 -26.37 11.56
N LEU A 193 7.04 -26.33 11.16
CA LEU A 193 6.60 -26.66 9.78
C LEU A 193 6.59 -25.43 8.87
N GLN A 194 6.36 -24.23 9.41
CA GLN A 194 6.37 -22.97 8.64
C GLN A 194 7.78 -22.49 8.24
N ALA A 195 8.84 -23.07 8.82
CA ALA A 195 10.23 -22.69 8.56
C ALA A 195 10.88 -23.40 7.36
N MET A 196 10.17 -24.30 6.67
CA MET A 196 10.73 -24.97 5.48
C MET A 196 10.48 -24.15 4.21
N PRO A 197 11.54 -23.67 3.51
CA PRO A 197 11.38 -22.97 2.25
C PRO A 197 10.78 -23.90 1.19
N LEU A 198 9.80 -23.39 0.44
CA LEU A 198 9.10 -24.05 -0.69
C LEU A 198 9.96 -24.37 -1.92
N ASN A 199 11.29 -24.38 -1.78
CA ASN A 199 12.19 -24.84 -2.83
C ASN A 199 12.66 -26.24 -2.47
N ILE A 200 11.99 -27.26 -3.03
CA ILE A 200 12.51 -28.53 -3.55
C ILE A 200 11.28 -29.42 -3.80
N VAL A 201 10.78 -29.45 -5.03
CA VAL A 201 10.53 -30.68 -5.81
C VAL A 201 10.65 -30.30 -7.29
N LYS A 202 11.89 -30.29 -7.80
CA LYS A 202 12.14 -30.71 -9.18
C LYS A 202 12.69 -32.13 -9.06
N MET A 203 11.82 -33.13 -9.17
CA MET A 203 12.15 -34.49 -9.59
C MET A 203 10.91 -35.10 -10.22
#